data_AF-A0AAV0TAJ1-F1
#
_entry.id   AF-A0AAV0TAJ1-F1
#
_cell.length_a   1.000
_cell.length_b   1.000
_cell.length_c   1.000
_cell.angle_alpha   90.00
_cell.angle_beta   90.00
_cell.angle_gamma   90.00
#
_symmetry.space_group_name_H-M   'P 1'
#
loop_
_entity.id
_entity.type
_entity.pdbx_description
1 polymer ?
#
loop_
_entity_poly.entity_id
_entity_poly.type
_entity_poly.pdbx_seq_one_letter_code
_entity_poly.pdbx_strand_id
1 'polypeptide(L)'
;MGYRRNGEFFSMTTAPEGGNDVTPLPSQQLMLECLPFSRILERCLTRHLEIKCCELNGEVADIFRDKMNYTEHVAALRMFVLMEQQDVFNVFSEKIVTHMQENPVAWADSKVINTFHQSAVQGVFENNLLPSSQRQIGGRLCVRADFDLLDSRTSGARIDIATMKCMYFAFSVQPPLRVLFSTSIMQKYSRLGVLLVQVKAVEGPGQDAEEFM
;
A
#
# COMPACT_ATOMS: atom_id res chain seq x y z
N MET A 1 -14.93 -18.97 -8.74
CA MET A 1 -16.11 -18.94 -9.65
C MET A 1 -15.60 -19.20 -11.05
N GLY A 2 -15.57 -20.47 -11.48
CA GLY A 2 -15.01 -20.89 -12.76
C GLY A 2 -16.11 -21.23 -13.76
N TYR A 3 -15.98 -20.74 -14.99
CA TYR A 3 -16.78 -21.20 -16.13
C TYR A 3 -15.87 -21.97 -17.08
N ARG A 4 -16.01 -23.31 -17.05
CA ARG A 4 -15.59 -24.21 -18.12
C ARG A 4 -16.49 -23.94 -19.33
N ARG A 5 -15.90 -23.70 -20.50
CA ARG A 5 -16.58 -23.87 -21.79
C ARG A 5 -15.80 -24.89 -22.61
N ASN A 6 -16.42 -26.06 -22.77
CA ASN A 6 -16.02 -27.09 -23.71
C ASN A 6 -16.20 -26.54 -25.14
N GLY A 7 -15.17 -26.68 -25.97
CA GLY A 7 -15.23 -26.48 -27.42
C GLY A 7 -14.38 -27.57 -28.04
N GLU A 8 -15.05 -28.47 -28.75
CA GLU A 8 -14.54 -29.73 -29.26
C GLU A 8 -13.47 -29.54 -30.35
N PHE A 9 -12.48 -30.44 -30.33
CA PHE A 9 -11.43 -30.55 -31.33
C PHE A 9 -11.98 -31.22 -32.60
N PHE A 10 -11.93 -30.53 -33.74
CA PHE A 10 -12.04 -31.21 -35.03
C PHE A 10 -10.65 -31.67 -35.48
N SER A 11 -10.45 -32.98 -35.39
CA SER A 11 -9.32 -33.71 -35.98
C SER A 11 -9.58 -33.91 -37.47
N MET A 12 -8.65 -33.51 -38.33
CA MET A 12 -8.73 -33.68 -39.77
C MET A 12 -7.67 -34.69 -40.20
N THR A 13 -8.10 -35.93 -40.41
CA THR A 13 -7.27 -37.04 -40.88
C THR A 13 -7.01 -36.90 -42.38
N THR A 14 -5.75 -37.12 -42.76
CA THR A 14 -5.21 -37.08 -44.13
C THR A 14 -5.74 -38.22 -45.03
N ALA A 15 -5.70 -37.96 -46.35
CA ALA A 15 -6.24 -38.70 -47.51
C ALA A 15 -5.79 -40.18 -47.69
N PRO A 16 -6.34 -40.89 -48.70
CA PRO A 16 -5.61 -40.95 -49.97
C PRO A 16 -6.45 -40.88 -51.27
N GLU A 17 -5.69 -40.78 -52.36
CA GLU A 17 -5.96 -40.49 -53.78
C GLU A 17 -6.89 -41.47 -54.52
N GLY A 18 -7.57 -40.98 -55.57
CA GLY A 18 -8.20 -41.79 -56.62
C GLY A 18 -9.11 -40.93 -57.52
N GLY A 19 -8.68 -40.64 -58.74
CA GLY A 19 -9.19 -39.56 -59.58
C GLY A 19 -10.53 -39.77 -60.30
N ASN A 20 -11.12 -38.64 -60.72
CA ASN A 20 -11.58 -38.35 -62.09
C ASN A 20 -12.24 -36.97 -62.14
N ASP A 21 -12.06 -36.29 -63.28
CA ASP A 21 -12.55 -34.95 -63.65
C ASP A 21 -13.95 -34.61 -63.12
N VAL A 22 -14.00 -33.68 -62.16
CA VAL A 22 -15.12 -32.75 -62.00
C VAL A 22 -14.54 -31.39 -61.63
N THR A 23 -14.84 -30.40 -62.48
CA THR A 23 -14.76 -28.95 -62.33
C THR A 23 -14.62 -28.46 -60.86
N PRO A 24 -13.71 -27.51 -60.55
CA PRO A 24 -13.58 -27.01 -59.18
C PRO A 24 -14.87 -26.29 -58.79
N LEU A 25 -15.67 -26.91 -57.93
CA LEU A 25 -16.79 -26.28 -57.25
C LEU A 25 -16.24 -25.15 -56.36
N PRO A 26 -16.51 -23.87 -56.63
CA PRO A 26 -16.21 -22.79 -55.71
C PRO A 26 -17.35 -22.72 -54.70
N SER A 27 -17.53 -23.76 -53.89
CA SER A 27 -18.57 -23.81 -52.85
C SER A 27 -18.01 -23.94 -51.43
N GLN A 28 -16.69 -23.79 -51.27
CA GLN A 28 -16.06 -23.47 -49.99
C GLN A 28 -15.85 -21.96 -49.77
N GLN A 29 -16.22 -21.12 -50.76
CA GLN A 29 -16.25 -19.68 -50.59
C GLN A 29 -17.60 -19.27 -49.97
N LEU A 30 -17.51 -18.73 -48.76
CA LEU A 30 -18.53 -17.89 -48.13
C LEU A 30 -19.80 -18.59 -47.62
N MET A 31 -19.65 -19.65 -46.82
CA MET A 31 -20.35 -19.58 -45.53
C MET A 31 -19.44 -18.84 -44.56
N LEU A 32 -19.29 -17.52 -44.78
CA LEU A 32 -19.25 -16.63 -43.62
C LEU A 32 -20.63 -16.86 -43.00
N GLU A 33 -20.74 -17.88 -42.14
CA GLU A 33 -21.89 -18.05 -41.27
C GLU A 33 -22.22 -16.66 -40.76
N CYS A 34 -23.48 -16.27 -40.85
CA CYS A 34 -24.01 -15.04 -40.29
C CYS A 34 -23.72 -15.05 -38.78
N LEU A 35 -22.48 -14.75 -38.42
CA LEU A 35 -22.04 -14.61 -37.06
C LEU A 35 -22.93 -13.51 -36.50
N PRO A 36 -23.62 -13.77 -35.39
CA PRO A 36 -24.42 -12.73 -34.75
C PRO A 36 -23.59 -11.47 -34.66
N PHE A 37 -24.15 -10.30 -34.99
CA PHE A 37 -23.41 -9.04 -35.00
C PHE A 37 -22.62 -8.82 -33.70
N SER A 38 -23.13 -9.33 -32.58
CA SER A 38 -22.43 -9.39 -31.28
C SER A 38 -21.08 -10.13 -31.32
N ARG A 39 -20.96 -11.26 -32.03
CA ARG A 39 -19.71 -12.01 -32.22
C ARG A 39 -18.72 -11.28 -33.10
N ILE A 40 -19.21 -10.51 -34.08
CA ILE A 40 -18.37 -9.66 -34.92
C ILE A 40 -17.85 -8.48 -34.11
N LEU A 41 -18.70 -7.80 -33.34
CA LEU A 41 -18.29 -6.74 -32.41
C LEU A 41 -17.29 -7.23 -31.35
N GLU A 42 -17.53 -8.40 -30.76
CA GLU A 42 -16.64 -9.01 -29.78
C GLU A 42 -15.24 -9.22 -30.37
N ARG A 43 -15.16 -9.82 -31.57
CA ARG A 43 -13.89 -10.12 -32.23
C ARG A 43 -13.17 -8.89 -32.76
N CYS A 44 -13.89 -7.97 -33.41
CA CYS A 44 -13.29 -6.88 -34.16
C CYS A 44 -13.10 -5.60 -33.34
N LEU A 45 -13.86 -5.42 -32.25
CA LEU A 45 -13.81 -4.21 -31.43
C LEU A 45 -13.50 -4.51 -29.97
N THR A 46 -14.37 -5.26 -29.28
CA THR A 46 -14.27 -5.45 -27.82
C THR A 46 -12.95 -6.11 -27.43
N ARG A 47 -12.55 -7.18 -28.12
CA ARG A 47 -11.29 -7.88 -27.85
C ARG A 47 -10.07 -6.98 -28.08
N HIS A 48 -10.08 -6.17 -29.13
CA HIS A 48 -8.98 -5.25 -29.40
C HIS A 48 -8.89 -4.15 -28.36
N LEU A 49 -10.03 -3.60 -27.92
CA LEU A 49 -10.10 -2.64 -26.83
C LEU A 49 -9.61 -3.25 -25.51
N GLU A 50 -10.04 -4.47 -25.19
CA GLU A 50 -9.62 -5.18 -23.99
C GLU A 50 -8.10 -5.40 -23.96
N ILE A 51 -7.51 -5.87 -25.05
CA ILE A 51 -6.05 -6.01 -25.18
C ILE A 51 -5.36 -4.67 -24.94
N LYS A 52 -5.82 -3.59 -25.58
CA LYS A 52 -5.22 -2.27 -25.42
C LYS A 52 -5.37 -1.71 -24.00
N CYS A 53 -6.51 -1.95 -23.35
CA CYS A 53 -6.70 -1.60 -21.94
C CYS A 53 -5.76 -2.39 -21.02
N CYS A 54 -5.57 -3.70 -21.27
CA CYS A 54 -4.64 -4.52 -20.50
C CYS A 54 -3.19 -4.05 -20.66
N GLU A 55 -2.75 -3.79 -21.90
CA GLU A 55 -1.42 -3.25 -22.18
C GLU A 55 -1.19 -1.91 -21.45
N LEU A 56 -2.11 -0.96 -21.60
CA LEU A 56 -2.02 0.34 -20.94
C LEU A 56 -2.00 0.21 -19.40
N ASN A 57 -2.85 -0.64 -18.84
CA ASN A 57 -2.88 -0.88 -17.40
C ASN A 57 -1.56 -1.48 -16.90
N GLY A 58 -0.96 -2.38 -17.69
CA GLY A 58 0.36 -2.94 -17.41
C GLY A 58 1.43 -1.85 -17.36
N GLU A 59 1.50 -1.01 -18.41
CA GLU A 59 2.46 0.09 -18.48
C GLU A 59 2.31 1.08 -17.32
N VAL A 60 1.06 1.44 -16.97
CA VAL A 60 0.79 2.31 -15.82
C VAL A 60 1.26 1.65 -14.52
N ALA A 61 0.95 0.36 -14.32
CA ALA A 61 1.36 -0.37 -13.12
C ALA A 61 2.89 -0.43 -12.98
N ASP A 62 3.62 -0.63 -14.08
CA ASP A 62 5.08 -0.69 -14.09
C ASP A 62 5.70 0.69 -13.79
N ILE A 63 5.09 1.78 -14.25
CA ILE A 63 5.51 3.14 -13.86
C ILE A 63 5.42 3.33 -12.34
N PHE A 64 4.28 2.98 -11.72
CA PHE A 64 4.12 3.12 -10.27
C PHE A 64 5.08 2.21 -9.49
N ARG A 65 5.25 0.97 -9.95
CA ARG A 65 6.09 -0.03 -9.28
C ARG A 65 7.56 0.32 -9.39
N ASP A 66 8.07 0.45 -10.61
CA ASP A 66 9.50 0.43 -10.87
C ASP A 66 10.09 1.83 -10.93
N LYS A 67 9.37 2.80 -11.50
CA LYS A 67 9.87 4.19 -11.60
C LYS A 67 9.59 5.00 -10.34
N MET A 68 8.48 4.72 -9.66
CA MET A 68 8.08 5.46 -8.46
C MET A 68 8.33 4.70 -7.16
N ASN A 69 8.89 3.49 -7.25
CA ASN A 69 9.22 2.65 -6.10
C ASN A 69 8.03 2.50 -5.15
N TYR A 70 6.83 2.25 -5.69
CA TYR A 70 5.60 2.15 -4.87
C TYR A 70 5.75 1.14 -3.74
N THR A 71 6.37 -0.01 -4.01
CA THR A 71 6.62 -1.08 -3.02
C THR A 71 7.46 -0.59 -1.85
N GLU A 72 8.50 0.21 -2.12
CA GLU A 72 9.35 0.80 -1.08
C GLU A 72 8.58 1.76 -0.18
N HIS A 73 7.63 2.53 -0.74
CA HIS A 73 6.78 3.43 0.04
C HIS A 73 5.82 2.67 0.95
N VAL A 74 5.26 1.55 0.47
CA VAL A 74 4.42 0.67 1.29
C VAL A 74 5.24 0.02 2.40
N ALA A 75 6.44 -0.46 2.09
CA ALA A 75 7.34 -1.04 3.08
C ALA A 75 7.74 -0.01 4.16
N ALA A 76 8.00 1.24 3.78
CA ALA A 76 8.29 2.32 4.74
C ALA A 76 7.12 2.56 5.70
N LEU A 77 5.88 2.61 5.19
CA LEU A 77 4.70 2.75 6.05
C LEU A 77 4.54 1.56 6.99
N ARG A 78 4.82 0.35 6.52
CA ARG A 78 4.75 -0.85 7.36
C ARG A 78 5.78 -0.79 8.50
N MET A 79 7.02 -0.44 8.19
CA MET A 79 8.11 -0.31 9.16
C MET A 79 7.91 0.80 10.18
N PHE A 80 7.55 2.00 9.73
CA PHE A 80 7.57 3.21 10.57
C PHE A 80 6.19 3.67 11.06
N VAL A 81 5.09 3.14 10.51
CA VAL A 81 3.72 3.46 10.96
C VAL A 81 3.02 2.24 11.56
N LEU A 82 3.29 1.03 11.08
CA LEU A 82 2.61 -0.20 11.53
C LEU A 82 3.47 -1.10 12.44
N MET A 83 4.42 -0.54 13.20
CA MET A 83 5.19 -1.26 14.21
C MET A 83 6.02 -2.46 13.74
N GLU A 84 6.33 -2.61 12.45
CA GLU A 84 7.21 -3.71 12.02
C GLU A 84 8.65 -3.52 12.54
N GLN A 85 9.11 -2.26 12.70
CA GLN A 85 10.37 -1.97 13.40
C GLN A 85 10.08 -1.61 14.86
N GLN A 86 10.03 -2.62 15.74
CA GLN A 86 9.64 -2.45 17.14
C GLN A 86 10.56 -1.48 17.90
N ASP A 87 11.87 -1.52 17.66
CA ASP A 87 12.85 -0.64 18.32
C ASP A 87 12.53 0.84 18.11
N VAL A 88 12.12 1.22 16.89
CA VAL A 88 11.72 2.60 16.58
C VAL A 88 10.54 3.01 17.46
N PHE A 89 9.54 2.15 17.58
CA PHE A 89 8.33 2.44 18.35
C PHE A 89 8.58 2.41 19.85
N ASN A 90 9.44 1.53 20.35
CA ASN A 90 9.84 1.48 21.75
C ASN A 90 10.47 2.82 22.15
N VAL A 91 11.50 3.24 21.42
CA VAL A 91 12.20 4.50 21.69
C VAL A 91 11.29 5.71 21.49
N PHE A 92 10.45 5.70 20.45
CA PHE A 92 9.54 6.81 20.18
C PHE A 92 8.45 6.94 21.24
N SER A 93 7.81 5.83 21.63
CA SER A 93 6.74 5.81 22.63
C SER A 93 7.27 6.19 24.02
N GLU A 94 8.43 5.68 24.41
CA GLU A 94 9.07 6.05 25.68
C GLU A 94 9.34 7.56 25.74
N LYS A 95 9.99 8.12 24.70
CA LYS A 95 10.31 9.56 24.65
C LYS A 95 9.06 10.42 24.69
N ILE A 96 7.99 10.02 24.00
CA ILE A 96 6.77 10.81 23.95
C ILE A 96 6.01 10.75 25.28
N VAL A 97 5.96 9.58 25.93
CA VAL A 97 5.32 9.41 27.24
C VAL A 97 6.06 10.21 28.30
N THR A 98 7.39 10.12 28.35
CA THR A 98 8.21 10.92 29.26
C THR A 98 7.99 12.42 29.02
N HIS A 99 7.98 12.86 27.76
CA HIS A 99 7.74 14.27 27.43
C HIS A 99 6.33 14.74 27.82
N MET A 100 5.31 13.89 27.64
CA MET A 100 3.93 14.16 28.06
C MET A 100 3.79 14.30 29.59
N GLN A 101 4.57 13.51 30.35
CA GLN A 101 4.60 13.59 31.82
C GLN A 101 5.33 14.85 32.31
N GLU A 102 6.44 15.21 31.67
CA GLU A 102 7.24 16.39 32.03
C GLU A 102 6.58 17.71 31.63
N ASN A 103 5.96 17.76 30.45
CA ASN A 103 5.43 19.00 29.85
C ASN A 103 3.99 18.85 29.35
N PRO A 104 3.01 18.56 30.22
CA PRO A 104 1.64 18.23 29.81
C PRO A 104 0.92 19.36 29.05
N VAL A 105 1.36 20.61 29.15
CA VAL A 105 0.73 21.72 28.41
C VAL A 105 1.30 21.89 27.01
N ALA A 106 2.58 21.57 26.81
CA ALA A 106 3.33 21.86 25.58
C ALA A 106 3.81 20.60 24.83
N TRP A 107 3.43 19.40 25.30
CA TRP A 107 3.93 18.13 24.75
C TRP A 107 3.63 17.93 23.26
N ALA A 108 2.52 18.50 22.78
CA ALA A 108 2.02 18.35 21.42
C ALA A 108 2.75 19.26 20.40
N ASP A 109 3.98 19.68 20.68
CA ASP A 109 4.83 20.34 19.70
C ASP A 109 5.27 19.33 18.63
N SER A 110 4.72 19.50 17.42
CA SER A 110 5.05 18.65 16.27
C SER A 110 6.55 18.63 15.97
N LYS A 111 7.30 19.71 16.21
CA LYS A 111 8.75 19.72 15.97
C LYS A 111 9.48 18.81 16.95
N VAL A 112 9.11 18.86 18.22
CA VAL A 112 9.68 18.00 19.28
C VAL A 112 9.33 16.54 19.03
N ILE A 113 8.05 16.25 18.76
CA ILE A 113 7.58 14.90 18.42
C ILE A 113 8.34 14.34 17.21
N ASN A 114 8.47 15.13 16.14
CA ASN A 114 9.25 14.70 14.97
C ASN A 114 10.72 14.47 15.30
N THR A 115 11.31 15.25 16.21
CA THR A 115 12.69 15.02 16.65
C THR A 115 12.81 13.67 17.35
N PHE A 116 11.85 13.29 18.20
CA PHE A 116 11.81 11.96 18.81
C PHE A 116 11.70 10.86 17.77
N HIS A 117 10.73 10.95 16.86
CA HIS A 117 10.53 9.97 15.80
C HIS A 117 11.79 9.82 14.92
N GLN A 118 12.36 10.93 14.45
CA GLN A 118 13.57 10.89 13.62
C GLN A 118 14.77 10.35 14.38
N SER A 119 14.92 10.64 15.68
CA SER A 119 16.00 10.06 16.49
C SER A 119 15.85 8.55 16.67
N ALA A 120 14.63 8.04 16.84
CA ALA A 120 14.35 6.62 16.97
C ALA A 120 14.63 5.88 15.65
N VAL A 121 14.19 6.48 14.53
CA VAL A 121 14.45 5.99 13.18
C VAL A 121 15.96 5.99 12.87
N GLN A 122 16.68 7.05 13.23
CA GLN A 122 18.13 7.16 13.03
C GLN A 122 18.92 6.10 13.82
N GLY A 123 18.51 5.78 15.06
CA GLY A 123 19.14 4.73 15.85
C GLY A 123 19.13 3.36 15.16
N VAL A 124 18.05 3.04 14.44
CA VAL A 124 17.96 1.81 13.62
C VAL A 124 18.78 1.91 12.34
N PHE A 125 18.97 3.12 11.79
CA PHE A 125 19.78 3.34 10.59
C PHE A 125 21.29 3.16 10.83
N GLU A 126 21.77 3.61 11.98
CA GLU A 126 23.20 3.51 12.33
C GLU A 126 23.66 2.05 12.51
N ASN A 127 22.72 1.17 12.88
CA ASN A 127 22.95 -0.28 12.96
C ASN A 127 22.93 -0.99 11.59
N ASN A 128 22.83 -0.25 10.47
CA ASN A 128 22.78 -0.76 9.08
C ASN A 128 21.66 -1.77 8.77
N LEU A 129 20.61 -1.79 9.57
CA LEU A 129 19.50 -2.74 9.40
C LEU A 129 18.59 -2.41 8.20
N LEU A 130 18.68 -1.20 7.64
CA LEU A 130 17.75 -0.70 6.62
C LEU A 130 18.42 -0.20 5.33
N PRO A 131 17.84 -0.52 4.14
CA PRO A 131 18.25 0.00 2.85
C PRO A 131 18.20 1.53 2.74
N SER A 132 19.04 2.13 1.90
CA SER A 132 19.11 3.59 1.71
C SER A 132 17.80 4.21 1.19
N SER A 133 17.05 3.50 0.35
CA SER A 133 15.71 3.89 -0.13
C SER A 133 14.75 4.12 1.04
N GLN A 134 14.76 3.20 2.00
CA GLN A 134 13.91 3.23 3.18
C GLN A 134 14.27 4.37 4.12
N ARG A 135 15.56 4.72 4.21
CA ARG A 135 16.00 5.91 4.96
C ARG A 135 15.44 7.19 4.36
N GLN A 136 15.55 7.33 3.04
CA GLN A 136 15.07 8.52 2.34
C GLN A 136 13.54 8.65 2.41
N ILE A 137 12.81 7.54 2.27
CA ILE A 137 11.36 7.52 2.33
C ILE A 137 10.88 7.72 3.77
N GLY A 138 11.51 7.08 4.75
CA GLY A 138 11.25 7.26 6.18
C GLY A 138 11.43 8.71 6.63
N GLY A 139 12.42 9.43 6.08
CA GLY A 139 12.58 10.87 6.30
C GLY A 139 11.42 11.74 5.79
N ARG A 140 10.54 11.21 4.94
CA ARG A 140 9.31 11.90 4.47
C ARG A 140 8.09 11.62 5.35
N LEU A 141 8.22 10.72 6.33
CA LEU A 141 7.24 10.51 7.38
C LEU A 141 7.44 11.53 8.49
N CYS A 142 6.35 12.15 8.90
CA CYS A 142 6.32 13.06 10.03
C CYS A 142 5.10 12.77 10.89
N VAL A 143 5.22 13.05 12.17
CA VAL A 143 4.13 12.99 13.13
C VAL A 143 3.69 14.41 13.43
N ARG A 144 2.39 14.66 13.40
CA ARG A 144 1.79 15.96 13.68
C ARG A 144 0.81 15.80 14.82
N ALA A 145 0.55 16.88 15.53
CA ALA A 145 -0.52 16.94 16.53
C ALA A 145 -1.55 17.99 16.10
N ASP A 146 -2.82 17.65 16.26
CA ASP A 146 -3.95 18.54 16.01
C ASP A 146 -4.58 18.94 17.35
N PHE A 147 -4.37 20.20 17.74
CA PHE A 147 -4.88 20.74 19.00
C PHE A 147 -6.40 20.93 19.01
N ASP A 148 -7.04 20.99 17.83
CA ASP A 148 -8.49 21.12 17.75
C ASP A 148 -9.20 19.84 18.24
N LEU A 149 -8.47 18.72 18.29
CA LEU A 149 -8.93 17.43 18.83
C LEU A 149 -8.66 17.25 20.33
N LEU A 150 -7.95 18.18 20.97
CA LEU A 150 -7.78 18.19 22.43
C LEU A 150 -9.00 18.88 23.04
N ASP A 151 -9.87 18.08 23.68
CA ASP A 151 -11.02 18.60 24.41
C ASP A 151 -10.54 19.62 25.45
N SER A 152 -11.05 20.86 25.40
CA SER A 152 -10.70 21.96 26.33
C SER A 152 -10.92 21.64 27.82
N ARG A 153 -11.58 20.52 28.13
CA ARG A 153 -11.76 19.94 29.47
C ARG A 153 -10.50 19.32 30.07
N THR A 154 -9.46 19.02 29.30
CA THR A 154 -8.20 18.47 29.85
C THR A 154 -7.26 19.55 30.39
N SER A 155 -7.68 20.81 30.44
CA SER A 155 -6.89 21.99 30.87
C SER A 155 -6.40 21.99 32.33
N GLY A 156 -6.61 20.92 33.09
CA GLY A 156 -6.05 20.75 34.45
C GLY A 156 -5.89 19.30 34.92
N ALA A 157 -6.11 18.31 34.06
CA ALA A 157 -5.99 16.90 34.43
C ALA A 157 -4.70 16.31 33.87
N ARG A 158 -4.08 15.38 34.63
CA ARG A 158 -2.97 14.54 34.16
C ARG A 158 -3.23 14.10 32.73
N ILE A 159 -2.25 14.32 31.87
CA ILE A 159 -2.31 13.84 30.49
C ILE A 159 -2.37 12.31 30.49
N ASP A 160 -3.45 11.81 29.90
CA ASP A 160 -3.68 10.39 29.68
C ASP A 160 -3.14 9.96 28.31
N ILE A 161 -2.72 8.71 28.16
CA ILE A 161 -2.31 8.10 26.88
C ILE A 161 -3.43 8.23 25.83
N ALA A 162 -4.70 8.30 26.25
CA ALA A 162 -5.82 8.59 25.36
C ALA A 162 -5.68 9.95 24.63
N THR A 163 -4.96 10.92 25.18
CA THR A 163 -4.73 12.23 24.53
C THR A 163 -3.86 12.12 23.27
N MET A 164 -3.10 11.03 23.10
CA MET A 164 -2.34 10.73 21.88
C MET A 164 -3.23 10.60 20.64
N LYS A 165 -4.56 10.50 20.80
CA LYS A 165 -5.56 10.56 19.71
C LYS A 165 -5.44 11.83 18.84
N CYS A 166 -4.86 12.90 19.37
CA CYS A 166 -4.64 14.14 18.63
C CYS A 166 -3.46 14.05 17.65
N MET A 167 -2.61 13.03 17.79
CA MET A 167 -1.50 12.82 16.90
C MET A 167 -1.94 12.15 15.60
N TYR A 168 -1.21 12.40 14.53
CA TYR A 168 -1.35 11.67 13.30
C TYR A 168 -0.05 11.59 12.51
N PHE A 169 0.15 10.46 11.82
CA PHE A 169 1.24 10.25 10.88
C PHE A 169 0.86 10.87 9.53
N ALA A 170 1.74 11.72 9.01
CA ALA A 170 1.64 12.32 7.71
C ALA A 170 2.80 11.88 6.83
N PHE A 171 2.48 11.53 5.58
CA PHE A 171 3.45 11.03 4.62
C PHE A 171 3.48 11.92 3.38
N SER A 172 4.62 12.54 3.13
CA SER A 172 4.77 13.44 1.98
C SER A 172 5.17 12.66 0.74
N VAL A 173 4.22 12.46 -0.17
CA VAL A 173 4.40 11.73 -1.43
C VAL A 173 4.20 12.65 -2.62
N GLN A 174 5.08 12.53 -3.61
CA GLN A 174 5.02 13.30 -4.86
C GLN A 174 3.94 12.77 -5.80
N PRO A 175 3.29 13.63 -6.62
CA PRO A 175 2.43 13.17 -7.70
C PRO A 175 3.21 12.35 -8.72
N PRO A 176 2.59 11.35 -9.38
CA PRO A 176 1.22 10.86 -9.26
C PRO A 176 0.99 9.87 -8.11
N LEU A 177 2.04 9.45 -7.40
CA LEU A 177 1.97 8.43 -6.34
C LEU A 177 0.99 8.78 -5.21
N ARG A 178 0.71 10.08 -5.01
CA ARG A 178 -0.35 10.59 -4.12
C ARG A 178 -1.75 10.02 -4.39
N VAL A 179 -2.06 9.58 -5.62
CA VAL A 179 -3.35 8.92 -5.92
C VAL A 179 -3.50 7.62 -5.12
N LEU A 180 -2.40 6.88 -4.94
CA LEU A 180 -2.37 5.64 -4.17
C LEU A 180 -2.22 5.90 -2.66
N PHE A 181 -1.56 6.99 -2.27
CA PHE A 181 -1.44 7.44 -0.87
C PHE A 181 -2.35 8.64 -0.59
N SER A 182 -3.64 8.45 -0.83
CA SER A 182 -4.64 9.49 -0.61
C SER A 182 -4.76 9.85 0.88
N THR A 183 -5.30 11.04 1.17
CA THR A 183 -5.56 11.49 2.54
C THR A 183 -6.40 10.49 3.34
N SER A 184 -7.40 9.87 2.71
CA SER A 184 -8.25 8.87 3.37
C SER A 184 -7.47 7.61 3.77
N ILE A 185 -6.56 7.15 2.90
CA ILE A 185 -5.70 5.99 3.21
C ILE A 185 -4.75 6.35 4.35
N MET A 186 -4.08 7.51 4.25
CA MET A 186 -3.14 7.95 5.29
C MET A 186 -3.83 8.16 6.64
N GLN A 187 -5.07 8.63 6.69
CA GLN A 187 -5.85 8.71 7.93
C GLN A 187 -6.07 7.33 8.57
N LYS A 188 -6.33 6.28 7.77
CA LYS A 188 -6.47 4.91 8.29
C LYS A 188 -5.15 4.38 8.86
N TYR A 189 -4.05 4.54 8.12
CA TYR A 189 -2.72 4.18 8.60
C TYR A 189 -2.36 4.92 9.88
N SER A 190 -2.63 6.23 9.92
CA SER A 190 -2.35 7.05 11.08
C SER A 190 -3.13 6.61 12.31
N ARG A 191 -4.43 6.29 12.17
CA ARG A 191 -5.24 5.79 13.29
C ARG A 191 -4.68 4.50 13.86
N LEU A 192 -4.27 3.58 12.98
CA LEU A 192 -3.60 2.34 13.39
C LEU A 192 -2.27 2.62 14.08
N GLY A 193 -1.42 3.47 13.49
CA GLY A 193 -0.12 3.81 14.07
C GLY A 193 -0.22 4.47 15.44
N VAL A 194 -1.19 5.37 15.64
CA VAL A 194 -1.42 6.01 16.96
C VAL A 194 -1.90 4.99 17.98
N LEU A 195 -2.86 4.14 17.61
CA LEU A 195 -3.32 3.05 18.50
C LEU A 195 -2.15 2.15 18.91
N LEU A 196 -1.30 1.79 17.96
CA LEU A 196 -0.11 0.98 18.18
C LEU A 196 0.88 1.64 19.16
N VAL A 197 1.14 2.95 19.00
CA VAL A 197 1.96 3.70 19.96
C VAL A 197 1.31 3.74 21.34
N GLN A 198 -0.02 3.90 21.43
CA GLN A 198 -0.74 3.89 22.71
C GLN A 198 -0.65 2.54 23.41
N VAL A 199 -0.82 1.43 22.68
CA VAL A 199 -0.63 0.08 23.22
C VAL A 199 0.79 -0.07 23.76
N LYS A 200 1.79 0.36 22.98
CA LYS A 200 3.19 0.22 23.40
C LYS A 200 3.54 1.06 24.61
N ALA A 201 2.97 2.25 24.70
CA ALA A 201 3.10 3.12 25.88
C ALA A 201 2.52 2.49 27.16
N VAL A 202 1.50 1.63 27.05
CA VAL A 202 0.88 0.93 28.19
C VAL A 202 1.67 -0.32 28.59
N GLU A 203 2.25 -1.05 27.63
CA GLU A 203 3.07 -2.24 27.90
C GLU A 203 4.31 -1.91 28.75
N GLY A 204 4.83 -0.68 28.64
CA GLY A 204 5.97 -0.18 29.43
C GLY A 204 7.30 -0.87 29.09
N PRO A 205 8.45 -0.33 29.56
CA PRO A 205 9.76 -0.93 29.35
C PRO A 205 10.04 -2.18 30.22
N GLY A 206 9.00 -2.85 30.74
CA GLY A 206 9.10 -3.81 31.85
C GLY A 206 8.95 -5.29 31.52
N GLN A 207 8.58 -5.69 30.30
CA GLN A 207 8.32 -7.10 29.99
C GLN A 207 9.52 -7.89 29.46
N ASP A 208 10.60 -7.24 29.03
CA ASP A 208 11.79 -7.94 28.51
C ASP A 208 12.82 -8.30 29.61
N ALA A 209 12.57 -7.94 30.88
CA ALA A 209 13.48 -8.17 31.99
C ALA A 209 13.08 -9.33 32.94
N GLU A 210 11.87 -9.90 32.81
CA GLU A 210 11.41 -10.99 33.69
C GLU A 210 11.51 -12.40 33.06
N GLU A 211 11.96 -12.54 31.80
CA GLU A 211 12.10 -13.87 31.16
C GLU A 211 13.53 -14.46 31.24
N PHE A 212 14.43 -13.81 31.98
CA PHE A 212 15.82 -14.28 32.21
C PHE A 212 16.26 -14.23 33.70
N MET A 213 15.34 -14.52 34.63
CA MET A 213 15.70 -14.86 36.02
C MET A 213 15.09 -16.17 36.48
#